data_AF-A0A852VXA9-F1
#
_entry.id   AF-A0A852VXA9-F1
#
_cell.length_a   1.000
_cell.length_b   1.000
_cell.length_c   1.000
_cell.angle_alpha   90.00
_cell.angle_beta   90.00
_cell.angle_gamma   90.00
#
_symmetry.space_group_name_H-M   'P 1'
#
loop_
_entity.id
_entity.type
_entity.pdbx_description
1 polymer ?
#
loop_
_entity_poly.entity_id
_entity_poly.type
_entity_poly.pdbx_seq_one_letter_code
_entity_poly.pdbx_strand_id
1 'polypeptide(L)' 'MEFVAEAADRVVIMADGEVITDGATAEVVVSSPAFAPQVAKVLAPAPLLTVDDVRAALAARRTGEGNLS' A
#
# COMPACT_ATOMS: atom_id res chain seq x y z
N MET A 1 -10.23 0.49 -2.35
CA MET A 1 -8.90 1.17 -2.39
C MET A 1 -7.81 0.26 -2.94
N GLU A 2 -8.12 -1.03 -3.11
CA GLU A 2 -7.30 -2.08 -3.70
C GLU A 2 -6.92 -1.71 -5.14
N PHE A 3 -7.92 -1.46 -6.00
CA PHE A 3 -7.66 -1.02 -7.39
C PHE A 3 -6.84 0.27 -7.47
N VAL A 4 -7.06 1.20 -6.53
CA VAL A 4 -6.29 2.46 -6.47
C VAL A 4 -4.83 2.19 -6.11
N ALA A 5 -4.59 1.31 -5.14
CA ALA A 5 -3.24 0.88 -4.77
C ALA A 5 -2.49 0.15 -5.90
N GLU A 6 -3.23 -0.50 -6.81
CA GLU A 6 -2.65 -1.20 -7.96
C GLU A 6 -2.43 -0.30 -9.18
N ALA A 7 -3.29 0.69 -9.41
CA ALA A 7 -3.38 1.39 -10.69
C ALA A 7 -2.94 2.86 -10.67
N ALA A 8 -2.76 3.46 -9.49
CA ALA A 8 -2.47 4.89 -9.37
C ALA A 8 -1.15 5.15 -8.65
N ASP A 9 -0.38 6.11 -9.15
CA ASP A 9 0.81 6.64 -8.46
C ASP A 9 0.48 7.76 -7.46
N ARG A 10 -0.60 8.50 -7.74
CA ARG A 10 -1.06 9.66 -6.97
C ARG A 10 -2.57 9.61 -6.76
N VAL A 11 -3.02 10.00 -5.57
CA VAL A 11 -4.43 9.98 -5.18
C VAL A 11 -4.84 11.31 -4.58
N VAL A 12 -6.04 11.76 -4.94
CA VAL A 12 -6.71 12.90 -4.31
C VAL A 12 -8.00 12.41 -3.67
N ILE A 13 -8.20 12.72 -2.38
CA ILE A 13 -9.46 12.49 -1.67
C ILE A 13 -10.21 13.82 -1.61
N MET A 14 -11.46 13.80 -2.08
CA MET A 14 -12.34 14.96 -2.05
C MET A 14 -13.59 14.67 -1.22
N ALA A 15 -14.07 15.70 -0.51
CA ALA A 15 -15.35 15.69 0.19
C ALA A 15 -15.94 17.10 0.15
N ASP A 16 -17.25 17.21 -0.01
CA ASP A 16 -17.98 18.49 -0.03
C ASP A 16 -17.43 19.55 -1.00
N GLY A 17 -16.88 19.10 -2.13
CA GLY A 17 -16.29 19.99 -3.15
C GLY A 17 -14.87 20.47 -2.83
N GLU A 18 -14.28 20.03 -1.72
CA GLU A 18 -12.93 20.40 -1.30
C GLU A 18 -11.95 19.23 -1.41
N VAL A 19 -10.68 19.54 -1.62
CA VAL A 19 -9.59 18.56 -1.57
C VAL A 19 -9.19 18.37 -0.12
N ILE A 20 -9.41 17.16 0.39
CA ILE A 20 -9.07 16.78 1.76
C ILE A 20 -7.61 16.31 1.84
N THR A 21 -7.15 15.55 0.84
CA THR A 21 -5.76 15.11 0.75
C THR A 21 -5.36 14.87 -0.68
N ASP A 22 -4.07 15.05 -0.97
CA ASP A 22 -3.46 14.91 -2.29
C ASP A 22 -2.00 14.49 -2.09
N GLY A 23 -1.60 13.36 -2.66
CA GLY A 23 -0.25 12.86 -2.52
C GLY A 23 -0.01 11.51 -3.18
N ALA A 24 1.15 10.93 -2.90
CA ALA A 24 1.49 9.59 -3.37
C ALA A 24 0.48 8.57 -2.85
N THR A 25 0.07 7.62 -3.70
CA THR A 25 -0.93 6.60 -3.35
C THR A 25 -0.60 5.91 -2.03
N ALA A 26 0.68 5.54 -1.83
CA ALA A 26 1.14 4.83 -0.65
C ALA A 26 0.98 5.61 0.67
N GLU A 27 0.97 6.94 0.61
CA GLU A 27 0.79 7.80 1.77
C GLU A 27 -0.69 8.09 2.01
N VAL A 28 -1.42 8.38 0.93
CA VAL A 28 -2.82 8.81 0.99
C VAL A 28 -3.75 7.68 1.42
N VAL A 29 -3.63 6.50 0.82
CA VAL A 29 -4.60 5.42 1.07
C VAL A 29 -4.50 4.85 2.48
N VAL A 30 -3.35 4.98 3.13
CA VAL A 30 -3.13 4.51 4.52
C VAL A 30 -3.37 5.59 5.57
N SER A 31 -3.67 6.83 5.17
CA SER A 31 -3.94 7.96 6.09
C SER A 31 -5.11 7.72 7.04
N SER A 32 -6.01 6.78 6.71
CA SER A 32 -7.12 6.35 7.55
C SER A 32 -7.44 4.87 7.34
N PRO A 33 -7.80 4.12 8.39
CA PRO A 33 -8.33 2.76 8.25
C PRO A 33 -9.58 2.68 7.36
N ALA A 34 -10.36 3.76 7.21
CA ALA A 34 -11.49 3.77 6.27
C ALA A 34 -11.04 3.61 4.81
N PHE A 35 -9.82 4.05 4.49
CA PHE A 35 -9.25 4.10 3.14
C PHE A 35 -8.21 3.02 2.89
N ALA A 36 -7.60 2.45 3.93
CA ALA A 36 -6.51 1.50 3.73
C ALA A 36 -6.97 0.25 2.96
N PRO A 37 -6.20 -0.22 1.95
CA PRO A 37 -6.42 -1.52 1.33
C PRO A 37 -6.41 -2.64 2.37
N GLN A 38 -7.15 -3.72 2.10
CA GLN A 38 -7.21 -4.84 3.06
C GLN A 38 -5.83 -5.42 3.41
N VAL A 39 -4.93 -5.51 2.43
CA VAL A 39 -3.56 -6.00 2.65
C VAL A 39 -2.83 -5.14 3.69
N ALA A 40 -2.87 -3.82 3.52
CA ALA A 40 -2.24 -2.87 4.44
C ALA A 40 -2.83 -2.95 5.85
N LYS A 41 -4.14 -3.13 5.98
CA LYS A 41 -4.81 -3.28 7.28
C LYS A 41 -4.35 -4.53 8.04
N VAL A 42 -4.32 -5.66 7.34
CA VAL A 42 -3.99 -6.97 7.94
C VAL A 42 -2.51 -7.06 8.28
N LEU A 43 -1.65 -6.47 7.44
CA LEU A 43 -0.19 -6.59 7.57
C LEU A 43 0.46 -5.40 8.28
N ALA A 44 -0.32 -4.43 8.77
CA ALA A 44 0.21 -3.30 9.52
C ALA A 44 1.16 -3.78 10.65
N PRO A 45 2.32 -3.13 10.84
CA PRO A 45 2.78 -1.89 10.21
C PRO A 45 3.63 -2.09 8.93
N ALA A 46 3.60 -3.26 8.29
CA ALA A 46 4.37 -3.49 7.07
C ALA A 46 3.91 -2.57 5.92
N PRO A 47 4.82 -1.99 5.12
CA PRO A 47 4.48 -1.05 4.05
C PRO A 47 4.06 -1.78 2.76
N LEU A 48 3.07 -2.69 2.87
CA LEU A 48 2.59 -3.53 1.77
C LEU A 48 1.13 -3.17 1.49
N LEU A 49 0.83 -2.75 0.27
CA LEU A 49 -0.49 -2.26 -0.12
C LEU A 49 -1.27 -3.28 -0.94
N THR A 50 -0.54 -4.13 -1.68
CA THR A 50 -1.10 -5.11 -2.63
C THR A 50 -0.60 -6.51 -2.34
N VAL A 51 -1.27 -7.51 -2.92
CA VAL A 51 -0.81 -8.91 -2.87
C VAL A 51 0.54 -9.07 -3.58
N ASP A 52 0.79 -8.29 -4.63
CA ASP A 52 2.05 -8.33 -5.36
C ASP A 52 3.22 -7.80 -4.54
N ASP A 53 3.00 -6.77 -3.71
CA ASP A 53 4.01 -6.31 -2.73
C ASP A 53 4.38 -7.46 -1.77
N VAL A 54 3.40 -8.22 -1.29
CA VAL A 54 3.63 -9.38 -0.41
C VAL A 54 4.43 -10.45 -1.13
N ARG A 55 4.09 -10.76 -2.38
CA ARG A 55 4.82 -11.74 -3.20
C ARG A 55 6.27 -11.31 -3.40
N ALA A 56 6.49 -10.04 -3.74
CA ALA A 56 7.83 -9.48 -3.93
C ALA A 56 8.65 -9.53 -2.64
N ALA A 57 8.06 -9.15 -1.50
CA ALA A 57 8.71 -9.22 -0.20
C ALA A 57 9.10 -10.66 0.19
N LEU A 58 8.23 -11.64 -0.06
CA LEU A 58 8.53 -13.06 0.19
C LEU A 58 9.59 -13.61 -0.77
N ALA A 59 9.63 -13.15 -2.03
CA ALA A 59 10.69 -13.52 -2.97
C ALA A 59 12.05 -12.96 -2.54
N ALA A 60 12.11 -11.68 -2.18
CA ALA A 60 13.32 -11.01 -1.70
C ALA A 60 13.91 -11.68 -0.45
N ARG A 61 13.04 -12.11 0.48
CA ARG A 61 13.46 -12.88 1.66
C ARG A 61 14.14 -14.20 1.31
N ARG A 62 13.57 -14.97 0.39
CA ARG A 62 14.14 -16.27 -0.05
C ARG A 62 15.51 -16.09 -0.69
N THR A 63 15.70 -15.03 -1.48
CA THR A 63 17.01 -14.72 -2.08
C THR A 63 18.04 -14.28 -1.05
N GLY A 64 17.61 -13.63 0.05
CA GLY A 64 18.49 -13.24 1.15
C GLY A 64 18.94 -14.42 2.04
N GLU A 65 18.04 -15.36 2.32
CA GLU A 65 18.34 -16.57 3.12
C GLU A 65 19.29 -17.55 2.40
N GLY A 66 19.22 -17.62 1.06
CA GLY A 66 20.11 -18.46 0.25
C GLY A 66 21.57 -17.97 0.15
N ASN A 67 21.87 -16.75 0.61
CA ASN A 67 23.20 -16.13 0.53
C ASN A 67 23.99 -16.21 1.87
N LEU A 68 23.44 -16.90 2.87
CA LEU A 68 23.99 -17.08 4.22
C LEU A 68 24.25 -18.56 4.58
N SER A 69 24.18 -19.49 3.62
CA SER A 69 24.54 -20.91 3.78
C SER A 69 25.77 -21.29 2.96
#